data_AF-A0A2W7TPB0-F1
#
_entry.id   AF-A0A2W7TPB0-F1
#
_cell.length_a   1.000
_cell.length_b   1.000
_cell.length_c   1.000
_cell.angle_alpha   90.00
_cell.angle_beta   90.00
_cell.angle_gamma   90.00
#
_symmetry.space_group_name_H-M   'P 1'
#
loop_
_entity.id
_entity.type
_entity.pdbx_description
1 polymer ?
#
loop_
_entity_poly.entity_id
_entity_poly.type
_entity_poly.pdbx_seq_one_letter_code
_entity_poly.pdbx_strand_id
1 'polypeptide(L)'
;MIDKEFIEEYSLFRKYKSEGISKNLQDWKKTPINMTCNVCKSLQTFNLSNDFYYEGSSQKIFANNRVLNLKYICQSCKNFNRHFYVYVNENVNEFYKVGQFPEWEIKMDKNLEKTLNKHSPTFRKGLVCESQGYGIGAFAYYRRITEEIIDELLDSISELIEEEHKSEYLIALEKAKKTRVTQEKIDIVKDLLPTILKPNGMNPLGVLHSELSEGLHASTDEACLENANHIKSILTFLINQIIQSKESAKSFTSSMKSLLEKKSAK
;
A
#
# COMPACT_ATOMS: atom_id res chain seq x y z
N MET A 1 8.54 22.47 -15.61
CA MET A 1 9.41 21.90 -14.56
C MET A 1 8.85 20.53 -14.22
N ILE A 2 9.67 19.49 -14.11
CA ILE A 2 9.15 18.20 -13.63
C ILE A 2 8.87 18.34 -12.14
N ASP A 3 7.61 18.11 -11.76
CA ASP A 3 7.18 18.19 -10.38
C ASP A 3 7.86 17.11 -9.52
N LYS A 4 8.22 17.46 -8.28
CA LYS A 4 8.72 16.49 -7.32
C LYS A 4 7.68 15.41 -7.04
N GLU A 5 6.39 15.76 -7.02
CA GLU A 5 5.31 14.81 -6.73
C GLU A 5 5.27 13.69 -7.77
N PHE A 6 5.46 14.03 -9.05
CA PHE A 6 5.57 13.05 -10.12
C PHE A 6 6.75 12.08 -9.89
N ILE A 7 7.91 12.57 -9.46
CA ILE A 7 9.07 11.71 -9.22
C ILE A 7 8.92 10.89 -7.93
N GLU A 8 8.34 11.47 -6.88
CA GLU A 8 8.24 10.85 -5.56
C GLU A 8 7.08 9.85 -5.44
N GLU A 9 5.93 10.14 -6.07
CA GLU A 9 4.64 9.48 -5.78
C GLU A 9 4.00 8.77 -6.98
N TYR A 10 4.41 9.07 -8.23
CA TYR A 10 3.85 8.38 -9.41
C TYR A 10 4.62 7.10 -9.74
N SER A 11 3.88 6.02 -9.97
CA SER A 11 4.40 4.72 -10.35
C SER A 11 4.84 4.68 -11.84
N LEU A 12 5.40 3.56 -12.29
CA LEU A 12 5.67 3.35 -13.72
C LEU A 12 4.38 3.43 -14.55
N PHE A 13 4.48 3.92 -15.78
CA PHE A 13 3.39 4.05 -16.76
C PHE A 13 2.15 4.86 -16.35
N ARG A 14 2.04 5.30 -15.09
CA ARG A 14 0.99 6.21 -14.63
C ARG A 14 1.21 7.60 -15.22
N LYS A 15 0.25 8.02 -16.05
CA LYS A 15 0.26 9.31 -16.72
C LYS A 15 0.09 10.45 -15.72
N TYR A 16 1.00 11.41 -15.80
CA TYR A 16 0.95 12.69 -15.09
C TYR A 16 0.72 13.80 -16.10
N LYS A 17 -0.36 14.57 -15.89
CA LYS A 17 -0.68 15.73 -16.73
C LYS A 17 -0.12 16.98 -16.08
N SER A 18 0.53 17.81 -16.88
CA SER A 18 1.06 19.10 -16.42
C SER A 18 0.92 20.15 -17.51
N GLU A 19 0.54 21.35 -17.12
CA GLU A 19 0.35 22.48 -18.04
C GLU A 19 1.50 23.48 -17.90
N GLY A 20 1.83 24.19 -18.99
CA GLY A 20 2.80 25.27 -18.96
C GLY A 20 4.28 24.85 -18.86
N ILE A 21 4.62 23.60 -19.19
CA ILE A 21 6.03 23.17 -19.24
C ILE A 21 6.67 23.64 -20.55
N SER A 22 7.83 24.30 -20.45
CA SER A 22 8.61 24.70 -21.63
C SER A 22 8.98 23.48 -22.45
N LYS A 23 8.87 23.58 -23.78
CA LYS A 23 9.36 22.53 -24.69
C LYS A 23 10.89 22.44 -24.69
N ASN A 24 11.60 23.50 -24.32
CA ASN A 24 13.07 23.53 -24.28
C ASN A 24 13.58 22.96 -22.95
N LEU A 25 14.37 21.89 -23.01
CA LEU A 25 14.94 21.23 -21.83
C LEU A 25 15.91 22.12 -21.06
N GLN A 26 16.51 23.11 -21.72
CA GLN A 26 17.43 24.05 -21.06
C GLN A 26 16.70 24.99 -20.08
N ASP A 27 15.38 25.18 -20.25
CA ASP A 27 14.58 26.01 -19.33
C ASP A 27 14.14 25.21 -18.09
N TRP A 28 14.43 23.91 -18.03
CA TRP A 28 13.96 23.05 -16.97
C TRP A 28 14.85 23.17 -15.74
N LYS A 29 14.22 23.44 -14.60
CA LYS A 29 14.89 23.50 -13.31
C LYS A 29 15.15 22.07 -12.80
N LYS A 30 16.33 21.86 -12.22
CA LYS A 30 16.66 20.64 -11.48
C LYS A 30 15.93 20.69 -10.12
N THR A 31 14.94 19.82 -9.94
CA THR A 31 14.15 19.75 -8.71
C THR A 31 14.78 18.71 -7.77
N PRO A 32 15.10 19.04 -6.51
CA PRO A 32 15.45 18.05 -5.51
C PRO A 32 14.22 17.22 -5.11
N ILE A 33 14.43 15.96 -4.75
CA ILE A 33 13.38 15.04 -4.28
C ILE A 33 13.74 14.46 -2.91
N ASN A 34 12.77 13.94 -2.18
CA ASN A 34 12.95 13.34 -0.86
C ASN A 34 12.48 11.88 -0.89
N MET A 35 13.42 10.96 -0.68
CA MET A 35 13.14 9.53 -0.67
C MET A 35 14.01 8.81 0.36
N THR A 36 13.66 7.58 0.71
CA THR A 36 14.50 6.76 1.60
C THR A 36 15.82 6.40 0.92
N CYS A 37 16.94 6.54 1.62
CA CYS A 37 18.25 6.10 1.14
C CYS A 37 18.60 4.72 1.71
N ASN A 38 18.95 3.75 0.86
CA ASN A 38 19.27 2.39 1.31
C ASN A 38 20.60 2.29 2.06
N VAL A 39 21.48 3.29 1.92
CA VAL A 39 22.74 3.40 2.65
C VAL A 39 22.55 4.15 3.98
N CYS A 40 21.87 5.30 3.97
CA CYS A 40 21.61 6.08 5.20
C CYS A 40 20.50 5.50 6.08
N LYS A 41 19.69 4.58 5.55
CA LYS A 41 18.51 3.98 6.21
C LYS A 41 17.53 5.02 6.77
N SER A 42 17.39 6.15 6.08
CA SER A 42 16.57 7.29 6.50
C SER A 42 16.07 8.07 5.28
N LEU A 43 15.06 8.93 5.49
CA LEU A 43 14.60 9.87 4.48
C LEU A 43 15.71 10.88 4.20
N GLN A 44 16.08 11.04 2.93
CA GLN A 44 17.15 11.92 2.50
C GLN A 44 16.71 12.75 1.30
N THR A 45 17.31 13.92 1.16
CA THR A 45 17.20 14.71 -0.07
C THR A 45 18.14 14.14 -1.13
N PHE A 46 17.62 13.97 -2.34
CA PHE A 46 18.37 13.58 -3.52
C PHE A 46 18.38 14.72 -4.52
N ASN A 47 19.55 15.00 -5.08
CA ASN A 47 19.75 16.04 -6.08
C ASN A 47 19.99 15.41 -7.46
N LEU A 48 19.41 16.00 -8.50
CA LEU A 48 19.66 15.59 -9.88
C LEU A 48 21.13 15.88 -10.23
N SER A 49 21.89 14.84 -10.56
CA SER A 49 23.33 14.92 -10.80
C SER A 49 23.70 15.11 -12.27
N ASN A 50 22.79 14.80 -13.20
CA ASN A 50 22.98 15.01 -14.63
C ASN A 50 22.11 16.16 -15.16
N ASP A 51 22.41 16.59 -16.39
CA ASP A 51 21.51 17.45 -17.16
C ASP A 51 20.46 16.61 -17.91
N PHE A 52 19.38 17.28 -18.31
CA PHE A 52 18.31 16.67 -19.10
C PHE A 52 18.74 16.35 -20.55
N TYR A 53 19.95 16.74 -20.93
CA TYR A 53 20.51 16.64 -22.27
C TYR A 53 22.01 16.29 -22.24
N TYR A 54 22.56 15.85 -23.36
CA TYR A 54 24.00 15.63 -23.53
C TYR A 54 24.70 16.96 -23.86
N GLU A 55 25.82 17.25 -23.19
CA GLU A 55 26.64 18.43 -23.44
C GLU A 55 27.24 18.40 -24.86
N GLY A 56 27.27 19.56 -25.54
CA GLY A 56 27.98 19.74 -26.82
C GLY A 56 27.15 20.26 -28.00
N SER A 57 25.82 20.40 -27.89
CA SER A 57 25.00 21.02 -28.95
C SER A 57 24.63 22.46 -28.61
N SER A 58 25.02 23.41 -29.46
CA SER A 58 24.57 24.82 -29.40
C SER A 58 23.10 25.03 -29.79
N GLN A 59 22.39 23.95 -30.16
CA GLN A 59 20.98 23.99 -30.57
C GLN A 59 20.03 23.81 -29.39
N LYS A 60 18.83 24.39 -29.50
CA LYS A 60 17.73 24.15 -28.55
C LYS A 60 17.38 22.67 -28.55
N ILE A 61 17.29 22.09 -27.36
CA ILE A 61 17.01 20.67 -27.18
C ILE A 61 15.59 20.54 -26.66
N PHE A 62 14.72 19.95 -27.47
CA PHE A 62 13.31 19.84 -27.14
C PHE A 62 12.98 18.55 -26.39
N ALA A 63 11.97 18.64 -25.52
CA ALA A 63 11.48 17.55 -24.69
C ALA A 63 10.44 16.66 -25.39
N ASN A 64 9.85 17.10 -26.51
CA ASN A 64 8.74 16.40 -27.15
C ASN A 64 9.11 14.99 -27.61
N ASN A 65 8.22 14.04 -27.35
CA ASN A 65 8.32 12.63 -27.75
C ASN A 65 9.69 12.00 -27.43
N ARG A 66 10.13 12.14 -26.18
CA ARG A 66 11.48 11.75 -25.75
C ARG A 66 11.46 11.03 -24.41
N VAL A 67 12.37 10.08 -24.24
CA VAL A 67 12.71 9.51 -22.93
C VAL A 67 13.92 10.24 -22.34
N LEU A 68 13.73 10.81 -21.15
CA LEU A 68 14.76 11.47 -20.35
C LEU A 68 15.32 10.51 -19.31
N ASN A 69 16.64 10.53 -19.08
CA ASN A 69 17.29 9.81 -17.99
C ASN A 69 17.57 10.79 -16.85
N LEU A 70 16.96 10.59 -15.69
CA LEU A 70 17.13 11.42 -14.51
C LEU A 70 17.92 10.64 -13.46
N LYS A 71 19.15 11.07 -13.18
CA LYS A 71 20.04 10.46 -12.19
C LYS A 71 20.06 11.32 -10.94
N TYR A 72 19.64 10.74 -9.83
CA TYR A 72 19.56 11.40 -8.53
C TYR A 72 20.57 10.79 -7.58
N ILE A 73 21.31 11.62 -6.87
CA ILE A 73 22.30 11.19 -5.87
C ILE A 73 21.89 11.66 -4.48
N CYS A 74 22.00 10.76 -3.49
CA CYS A 74 21.75 11.10 -2.09
C CYS A 74 22.68 12.24 -1.65
N GLN A 75 22.11 13.34 -1.13
CA GLN A 75 22.91 14.49 -0.69
C GLN A 75 23.76 14.17 0.54
N SER A 76 23.29 13.31 1.44
CA SER A 76 23.98 12.97 2.68
C SER A 76 25.17 12.03 2.46
N CYS A 77 24.95 10.83 1.93
CA CYS A 77 26.01 9.83 1.82
C CYS A 77 26.76 9.80 0.50
N LYS A 78 26.23 10.40 -0.58
CA LYS A 78 26.78 10.35 -1.94
C LYS A 78 27.04 8.95 -2.53
N ASN A 79 26.64 7.89 -1.83
CA ASN A 79 26.92 6.49 -2.18
C ASN A 79 25.67 5.73 -2.67
N PHE A 80 24.56 6.43 -2.91
CA PHE A 80 23.33 5.81 -3.39
C PHE A 80 22.68 6.66 -4.47
N ASN A 81 22.39 6.02 -5.59
CA ASN A 81 21.79 6.64 -6.77
C ASN A 81 20.39 6.10 -7.01
N ARG A 82 19.52 6.98 -7.49
CA ARG A 82 18.21 6.65 -8.04
C ARG A 82 18.18 7.09 -9.50
N HIS A 83 17.58 6.27 -10.35
CA HIS A 83 17.45 6.49 -11.78
C HIS A 83 15.98 6.45 -12.14
N PHE A 84 15.53 7.44 -12.90
CA PHE A 84 14.19 7.47 -13.48
C PHE A 84 14.31 7.69 -14.98
N TYR A 85 13.60 6.88 -15.75
CA TYR A 85 13.46 7.04 -17.19
C TYR A 85 12.06 7.58 -17.43
N VAL A 86 11.96 8.81 -17.91
CA VAL A 86 10.69 9.55 -18.04
C VAL A 86 10.40 9.80 -19.50
N TYR A 87 9.31 9.24 -20.01
CA TYR A 87 8.79 9.61 -21.32
C TYR A 87 7.99 10.90 -21.22
N VAL A 88 8.17 11.77 -22.22
CA VAL A 88 7.46 13.02 -22.43
C VAL A 88 6.75 12.94 -23.77
N ASN A 89 5.44 13.21 -23.80
CA ASN A 89 4.67 13.16 -25.03
C ASN A 89 5.00 14.31 -26.00
N GLU A 90 4.42 14.27 -27.20
CA GLU A 90 4.65 15.28 -28.25
C GLU A 90 4.28 16.71 -27.80
N ASN A 91 3.21 16.85 -27.03
CA ASN A 91 2.70 18.14 -26.59
C ASN A 91 3.39 18.67 -25.33
N VAL A 92 4.30 17.91 -24.72
CA VAL A 92 5.01 18.25 -23.46
C VAL A 92 4.01 18.58 -22.33
N ASN A 93 2.88 17.88 -22.30
CA ASN A 93 1.83 18.06 -21.30
C ASN A 93 1.44 16.76 -20.58
N GLU A 94 2.01 15.62 -21.00
CA GLU A 94 1.84 14.32 -20.36
C GLU A 94 3.19 13.63 -20.20
N PHE A 95 3.40 13.06 -19.02
CA PHE A 95 4.64 12.42 -18.60
C PHE A 95 4.31 11.07 -17.98
N TYR A 96 5.18 10.08 -18.15
CA TYR A 96 5.15 8.88 -17.32
C TYR A 96 6.54 8.26 -17.22
N LYS A 97 6.78 7.53 -16.13
CA LYS A 97 8.03 6.79 -15.96
C LYS A 97 7.97 5.51 -16.80
N VAL A 98 8.91 5.31 -17.72
CA VAL A 98 9.09 4.06 -18.47
C VAL A 98 10.05 3.09 -17.76
N GLY A 99 10.77 3.56 -16.74
CA GLY A 99 11.65 2.74 -15.93
C GLY A 99 12.12 3.47 -14.67
N GLN A 100 12.48 2.71 -13.64
CA GLN A 100 12.97 3.25 -12.38
C GLN A 100 13.93 2.26 -11.72
N PHE A 101 15.01 2.77 -11.11
CA PHE A 101 15.88 2.02 -10.21
C PHE A 101 16.22 2.87 -8.97
N PRO A 102 16.20 2.34 -7.74
CA PRO A 102 15.62 1.07 -7.34
C PRO A 102 14.14 0.94 -7.73
N GLU A 103 13.62 -0.28 -7.63
CA GLU A 103 12.23 -0.57 -7.92
C GLU A 103 11.26 0.32 -7.12
N TRP A 104 10.06 0.48 -7.68
CA TRP A 104 9.01 1.26 -7.05
C TRP A 104 8.53 0.55 -5.78
N GLU A 105 8.90 1.10 -4.62
CA GLU A 105 8.44 0.62 -3.32
C GLU A 105 7.22 1.44 -2.88
N ILE A 106 6.05 0.82 -2.90
CA ILE A 106 4.85 1.44 -2.32
C ILE A 106 4.94 1.30 -0.81
N LYS A 107 4.89 2.44 -0.12
CA LYS A 107 4.86 2.47 1.34
C LYS A 107 3.62 1.74 1.81
N MET A 108 3.84 0.69 2.60
CA MET A 108 2.79 -0.04 3.29
C MET A 108 2.59 0.59 4.66
N ASP A 109 1.36 0.53 5.16
CA ASP A 109 1.07 0.89 6.54
C ASP A 109 1.92 0.03 7.50
N LYS A 110 2.46 0.62 8.58
CA LYS A 110 3.39 -0.08 9.48
C LYS A 110 2.73 -1.21 10.26
N ASN A 111 1.49 -1.01 10.68
CA ASN A 111 0.72 -2.03 11.39
C ASN A 111 0.42 -3.19 10.44
N LEU A 112 0.05 -2.87 9.21
CA LEU A 112 -0.14 -3.85 8.15
C LEU A 112 1.14 -4.64 7.85
N GLU A 113 2.29 -3.95 7.71
CA GLU A 113 3.58 -4.61 7.50
C GLU A 113 3.95 -5.57 8.63
N LYS A 114 3.70 -5.15 9.87
CA LYS A 114 3.98 -5.95 11.07
C LYS A 114 3.09 -7.19 11.16
N THR A 115 1.80 -7.05 10.87
CA THR A 115 0.84 -8.17 10.89
C THR A 115 1.10 -9.14 9.76
N LEU A 116 1.31 -8.64 8.54
CA LEU A 116 1.56 -9.49 7.38
C LEU A 116 2.90 -10.22 7.48
N ASN A 117 3.93 -9.61 8.09
CA ASN A 117 5.24 -10.21 8.36
C ASN A 117 5.81 -10.95 7.12
N LYS A 118 5.75 -12.28 7.11
CA LYS A 118 6.22 -13.14 5.99
C LYS A 118 5.43 -12.93 4.69
N HIS A 119 4.21 -12.42 4.76
CA HIS A 119 3.31 -12.13 3.63
C HIS A 119 3.48 -10.71 3.07
N SER A 120 4.23 -9.84 3.75
CA SER A 120 4.49 -8.46 3.32
C SER A 120 5.04 -8.34 1.89
N PRO A 121 5.96 -9.21 1.41
CA PRO A 121 6.42 -9.17 0.02
C PRO A 121 5.30 -9.44 -0.99
N THR A 122 4.37 -10.35 -0.70
CA THR A 122 3.22 -10.65 -1.57
C THR A 122 2.27 -9.45 -1.63
N PHE A 123 2.01 -8.79 -0.50
CA PHE A 123 1.17 -7.60 -0.45
C PHE A 123 1.76 -6.42 -1.22
N ARG A 124 3.08 -6.24 -1.14
CA ARG A 124 3.78 -5.26 -1.98
C ARG A 124 3.60 -5.52 -3.47
N LYS A 125 3.58 -6.78 -3.92
CA LYS A 125 3.30 -7.10 -5.33
C LYS A 125 1.87 -6.70 -5.72
N GLY A 126 0.89 -6.92 -4.85
CA GLY A 126 -0.49 -6.44 -5.03
C GLY A 126 -0.55 -4.92 -5.19
N LEU A 127 0.11 -4.19 -4.29
CA LEU A 127 0.23 -2.74 -4.36
C LEU A 127 0.88 -2.30 -5.68
N VAL A 128 1.95 -2.96 -6.11
CA VAL A 128 2.65 -2.63 -7.36
C VAL A 128 1.70 -2.81 -8.54
N CYS A 129 1.05 -3.98 -8.67
CA CYS A 129 0.07 -4.23 -9.71
C CYS A 129 -1.05 -3.18 -9.71
N GLU A 130 -1.59 -2.85 -8.55
CA GLU A 130 -2.63 -1.83 -8.40
C GLU A 130 -2.14 -0.47 -8.91
N SER A 131 -0.93 -0.06 -8.50
CA SER A 131 -0.34 1.22 -8.92
C SER A 131 -0.04 1.31 -10.41
N GLN A 132 0.12 0.16 -11.08
CA GLN A 132 0.36 0.05 -12.52
C GLN A 132 -0.93 -0.07 -13.32
N GLY A 133 -2.08 -0.16 -12.65
CA GLY A 133 -3.36 -0.44 -13.30
C GLY A 133 -3.45 -1.87 -13.84
N TYR A 134 -2.75 -2.83 -13.24
CA TYR A 134 -2.90 -4.26 -13.52
C TYR A 134 -3.87 -4.87 -12.52
N GLY A 135 -5.16 -4.73 -12.78
CA GLY A 135 -6.23 -5.11 -11.87
C GLY A 135 -6.29 -6.60 -11.59
N ILE A 136 -6.20 -7.46 -12.60
CA ILE A 136 -6.21 -8.93 -12.43
C ILE A 136 -5.05 -9.36 -11.53
N GLY A 137 -3.87 -8.78 -11.73
CA GLY A 137 -2.69 -9.07 -10.92
C GLY A 137 -2.85 -8.59 -9.48
N ALA A 138 -3.36 -7.37 -9.28
CA ALA A 138 -3.61 -6.80 -7.96
C ALA A 138 -4.61 -7.65 -7.17
N PHE A 139 -5.74 -8.00 -7.80
CA PHE A 139 -6.77 -8.85 -7.22
C PHE A 139 -6.22 -10.22 -6.82
N ALA A 140 -5.49 -10.89 -7.72
CA ALA A 140 -4.92 -12.20 -7.44
C ALA A 140 -3.97 -12.18 -6.23
N TYR A 141 -3.13 -11.14 -6.11
CA TYR A 141 -2.25 -10.99 -4.95
C TYR A 141 -3.05 -10.74 -3.66
N TYR A 142 -4.01 -9.81 -3.65
CA TYR A 142 -4.80 -9.52 -2.44
C TYR A 142 -5.69 -10.68 -2.01
N ARG A 143 -6.27 -11.42 -2.96
CA ARG A 143 -6.97 -12.68 -2.69
C ARG A 143 -6.06 -13.69 -2.01
N ARG A 144 -4.88 -13.95 -2.59
CA ARG A 144 -3.91 -14.88 -2.01
C ARG A 144 -3.52 -14.48 -0.58
N ILE A 145 -3.28 -13.20 -0.33
CA ILE A 145 -2.91 -12.72 1.00
C ILE A 145 -4.07 -12.90 1.97
N THR A 146 -5.30 -12.62 1.54
CA THR A 146 -6.49 -12.86 2.36
C THR A 146 -6.57 -14.33 2.76
N GLU A 147 -6.37 -15.24 1.82
CA GLU A 147 -6.35 -16.69 2.08
C GLU A 147 -5.20 -17.10 3.02
N GLU A 148 -4.04 -16.47 2.91
CA GLU A 148 -2.86 -16.77 3.74
C GLU A 148 -2.99 -16.26 5.18
N ILE A 149 -3.73 -15.17 5.44
CA ILE A 149 -3.83 -14.54 6.76
C ILE A 149 -5.18 -14.74 7.47
N ILE A 150 -6.19 -15.32 6.79
CA ILE A 150 -7.56 -15.36 7.32
C ILE A 150 -7.63 -16.05 8.68
N ASP A 151 -6.90 -17.15 8.89
CA ASP A 151 -6.94 -17.87 10.16
C ASP A 151 -6.38 -17.03 11.31
N GLU A 152 -5.21 -16.39 11.10
CA GLU A 152 -4.59 -15.50 12.09
C GLU A 152 -5.47 -14.27 12.38
N LEU A 153 -6.17 -13.77 11.36
CA LEU A 153 -7.12 -12.67 11.49
C LEU A 153 -8.34 -13.07 12.34
N LEU A 154 -8.97 -14.21 12.04
CA LEU A 154 -10.13 -14.72 12.76
C LEU A 154 -9.79 -15.07 14.22
N ASP A 155 -8.60 -15.62 14.46
CA ASP A 155 -8.08 -15.84 15.81
C ASP A 155 -7.93 -14.51 16.56
N SER A 156 -7.37 -13.49 15.91
CA SER A 156 -7.20 -12.17 16.53
C SER A 156 -8.52 -11.46 16.84
N ILE A 157 -9.56 -11.70 16.05
CA ILE A 157 -10.91 -11.17 16.29
C ILE A 157 -11.55 -11.82 17.54
N SER A 158 -11.23 -13.08 17.85
CA SER A 158 -11.78 -13.78 19.02
C SER A 158 -11.51 -13.05 20.35
N GLU A 159 -10.40 -12.31 20.42
CA GLU A 159 -10.02 -11.50 21.59
C GLU A 159 -10.87 -10.23 21.75
N LEU A 160 -11.60 -9.82 20.72
CA LEU A 160 -12.44 -8.62 20.69
C LEU A 160 -13.93 -8.94 20.83
N ILE A 161 -14.29 -10.22 20.89
CA ILE A 161 -15.66 -10.65 21.09
C ILE A 161 -16.06 -10.47 22.55
N GLU A 162 -17.25 -9.92 22.76
CA GLU A 162 -17.87 -9.76 24.09
C GLU A 162 -18.06 -11.14 24.75
N GLU A 163 -17.86 -11.24 26.07
CA GLU A 163 -17.82 -12.52 26.78
C GLU A 163 -19.13 -13.33 26.61
N GLU A 164 -20.26 -12.64 26.47
CA GLU A 164 -21.59 -13.22 26.22
C GLU A 164 -21.65 -13.98 24.89
N HIS A 165 -20.93 -13.52 23.86
CA HIS A 165 -20.93 -14.08 22.51
C HIS A 165 -19.68 -14.94 22.22
N LYS A 166 -18.73 -14.98 23.15
CA LYS A 166 -17.42 -15.63 22.95
C LYS A 166 -17.52 -17.13 22.70
N SER A 167 -18.39 -17.83 23.42
CA SER A 167 -18.57 -19.28 23.22
C SER A 167 -19.11 -19.59 21.83
N GLU A 168 -20.05 -18.80 21.33
CA GLU A 168 -20.63 -18.96 19.99
C GLU A 168 -19.56 -18.72 18.92
N TYR A 169 -18.78 -17.64 19.07
CA TYR A 169 -17.69 -17.32 18.15
C TYR A 169 -16.62 -18.41 18.12
N LEU A 170 -16.19 -18.93 19.28
CA LEU A 170 -15.17 -19.98 19.33
C LEU A 170 -15.61 -21.28 18.65
N ILE A 171 -16.89 -21.64 18.76
CA ILE A 171 -17.44 -22.80 18.05
C ILE A 171 -17.41 -22.56 16.52
N ALA A 172 -17.81 -21.37 16.08
CA ALA A 172 -17.76 -21.00 14.66
C ALA A 172 -16.32 -20.96 14.12
N LEU A 173 -15.38 -20.43 14.91
CA LEU A 173 -13.95 -20.38 14.59
C LEU A 173 -13.35 -21.78 14.41
N GLU A 174 -13.64 -22.72 15.32
CA GLU A 174 -13.19 -24.11 15.21
C GLU A 174 -13.80 -24.81 13.98
N LYS A 175 -15.03 -24.48 13.60
CA LYS A 175 -15.63 -24.95 12.36
C LYS A 175 -14.92 -24.36 11.13
N ALA A 176 -14.64 -23.06 11.14
CA ALA A 176 -13.93 -22.38 10.05
C ALA A 176 -12.51 -22.94 9.84
N LYS A 177 -11.77 -23.24 10.92
CA LYS A 177 -10.42 -23.83 10.82
C LYS A 177 -10.39 -25.20 10.13
N LYS A 178 -11.49 -25.97 10.20
CA LYS A 178 -11.61 -27.27 9.51
C LYS A 178 -11.92 -27.14 8.02
N THR A 179 -12.38 -25.96 7.60
CA THR A 179 -12.68 -25.66 6.20
C THR A 179 -11.41 -25.23 5.47
N ARG A 180 -11.23 -25.66 4.22
CA ARG A 180 -10.06 -25.25 3.41
C ARG A 180 -10.33 -24.00 2.57
N VAL A 181 -11.58 -23.77 2.20
CA VAL A 181 -11.99 -22.67 1.31
C VAL A 181 -12.21 -21.40 2.13
N THR A 182 -11.41 -20.36 1.87
CA THR A 182 -11.47 -19.08 2.61
C THR A 182 -12.85 -18.41 2.58
N GLN A 183 -13.56 -18.49 1.46
CA GLN A 183 -14.92 -17.96 1.36
C GLN A 183 -15.83 -18.64 2.40
N GLU A 184 -15.87 -19.97 2.41
CA GLU A 184 -16.67 -20.72 3.39
C GLU A 184 -16.24 -20.42 4.84
N LYS A 185 -14.93 -20.21 5.11
CA LYS A 185 -14.47 -19.77 6.43
C LYS A 185 -15.11 -18.44 6.85
N ILE A 186 -15.07 -17.46 5.95
CA ILE A 186 -15.64 -16.14 6.17
C ILE A 186 -17.16 -16.24 6.34
N ASP A 187 -17.84 -17.05 5.54
CA ASP A 187 -19.29 -17.25 5.62
C ASP A 187 -19.74 -17.76 6.99
N ILE A 188 -18.96 -18.67 7.61
CA ILE A 188 -19.24 -19.22 8.95
C ILE A 188 -19.20 -18.15 10.05
N VAL A 189 -18.34 -17.14 9.92
CA VAL A 189 -18.01 -16.20 11.01
C VAL A 189 -18.45 -14.76 10.77
N LYS A 190 -18.82 -14.39 9.54
CA LYS A 190 -19.10 -12.99 9.16
C LYS A 190 -20.14 -12.33 10.05
N ASP A 191 -21.16 -13.06 10.49
CA ASP A 191 -22.27 -12.49 11.27
C ASP A 191 -21.94 -12.33 12.76
N LEU A 192 -20.83 -12.95 13.20
CA LEU A 192 -20.36 -12.95 14.59
C LEU A 192 -19.29 -11.87 14.85
N LEU A 193 -19.07 -10.94 13.92
CA LEU A 193 -18.13 -9.84 14.13
C LEU A 193 -18.59 -8.91 15.26
N PRO A 194 -17.66 -8.42 16.10
CA PRO A 194 -17.97 -7.44 17.12
C PRO A 194 -18.32 -6.09 16.47
N THR A 195 -19.11 -5.27 17.17
CA THR A 195 -19.58 -3.97 16.68
C THR A 195 -18.45 -3.02 16.31
N ILE A 196 -17.32 -3.08 17.01
CA ILE A 196 -16.12 -2.28 16.73
C ILE A 196 -15.52 -2.55 15.34
N LEU A 197 -15.75 -3.74 14.77
CA LEU A 197 -15.33 -4.10 13.42
C LEU A 197 -16.44 -3.90 12.37
N LYS A 198 -17.60 -3.37 12.75
CA LYS A 198 -18.75 -3.12 11.87
C LYS A 198 -19.10 -1.62 11.81
N PRO A 199 -18.26 -0.77 11.19
CA PRO A 199 -18.52 0.66 11.12
C PRO A 199 -19.84 0.92 10.39
N ASN A 200 -20.73 1.69 11.01
CA ASN A 200 -22.08 1.96 10.51
C ASN A 200 -22.90 0.68 10.22
N GLY A 201 -22.61 -0.42 10.92
CA GLY A 201 -23.28 -1.72 10.72
C GLY A 201 -22.84 -2.47 9.46
N MET A 202 -21.88 -1.96 8.68
CA MET A 202 -21.35 -2.66 7.51
C MET A 202 -20.47 -3.83 7.96
N ASN A 203 -20.64 -5.00 7.35
CA ASN A 203 -19.88 -6.20 7.67
C ASN A 203 -18.69 -6.37 6.71
N PRO A 204 -17.43 -6.06 7.12
CA PRO A 204 -16.30 -6.09 6.21
C PRO A 204 -15.95 -7.53 5.78
N LEU A 205 -16.16 -8.52 6.65
CA LEU A 205 -15.99 -9.93 6.28
C LEU A 205 -17.05 -10.36 5.25
N GLY A 206 -18.29 -9.91 5.39
CA GLY A 206 -19.33 -10.15 4.39
C GLY A 206 -18.98 -9.60 3.01
N VAL A 207 -18.38 -8.40 2.94
CA VAL A 207 -17.91 -7.82 1.68
C VAL A 207 -16.70 -8.57 1.13
N LEU A 208 -15.73 -8.95 1.98
CA LEU A 208 -14.62 -9.82 1.53
C LEU A 208 -15.14 -11.14 0.96
N HIS A 209 -16.16 -11.72 1.57
CA HIS A 209 -16.77 -12.95 1.06
C HIS A 209 -17.33 -12.76 -0.35
N SER A 210 -18.09 -11.69 -0.61
CA SER A 210 -18.64 -11.44 -1.95
C SER A 210 -17.54 -11.22 -2.98
N GLU A 211 -16.57 -10.35 -2.66
CA GLU A 211 -15.45 -10.01 -3.56
C GLU A 211 -14.58 -11.24 -3.91
N LEU A 212 -14.36 -12.13 -2.95
CA LEU A 212 -13.58 -13.35 -3.20
C LEU A 212 -14.36 -14.39 -4.00
N SER A 213 -15.69 -14.43 -3.84
CA SER A 213 -16.60 -15.39 -4.48
C SER A 213 -16.84 -15.09 -5.95
N GLU A 214 -16.77 -13.81 -6.33
CA GLU A 214 -16.76 -13.42 -7.73
C GLU A 214 -15.45 -13.91 -8.40
N GLY A 215 -15.61 -14.79 -9.40
CA GLY A 215 -14.48 -15.31 -10.15
C GLY A 215 -13.88 -14.26 -11.08
N LEU A 216 -12.57 -14.36 -11.33
CA LEU A 216 -11.85 -13.53 -12.31
C LEU A 216 -12.35 -13.72 -13.76
N HIS A 217 -13.20 -14.71 -14.02
CA HIS A 217 -13.44 -15.27 -15.36
C HIS A 217 -14.32 -14.42 -16.29
N ALA A 218 -14.93 -13.34 -15.80
CA ALA A 218 -15.80 -12.47 -16.61
C ALA A 218 -15.61 -10.96 -16.38
N SER A 219 -14.64 -10.56 -15.54
CA SER A 219 -14.43 -9.16 -15.17
C SER A 219 -13.34 -8.52 -16.03
N THR A 220 -13.52 -7.25 -16.40
CA THR A 220 -12.46 -6.48 -17.06
C THR A 220 -11.30 -6.23 -16.10
N ASP A 221 -10.13 -5.85 -16.62
CA ASP A 221 -8.99 -5.52 -15.76
C ASP A 221 -9.32 -4.33 -14.85
N GLU A 222 -10.08 -3.35 -15.35
CA GLU A 222 -10.56 -2.20 -14.56
C GLU A 222 -11.47 -2.62 -13.40
N ALA A 223 -12.41 -3.56 -13.64
CA ALA A 223 -13.26 -4.09 -12.59
C ALA A 223 -12.44 -4.87 -11.55
N CYS A 224 -11.45 -5.66 -12.00
CA CYS A 224 -10.53 -6.34 -11.08
C CYS A 224 -9.72 -5.35 -10.24
N LEU A 225 -9.34 -4.20 -10.81
CA LEU A 225 -8.61 -3.16 -10.11
C LEU A 225 -9.45 -2.51 -9.00
N GLU A 226 -10.74 -2.25 -9.28
CA GLU A 226 -11.68 -1.74 -8.30
C GLU A 226 -11.89 -2.73 -7.14
N ASN A 227 -12.17 -4.00 -7.46
CA ASN A 227 -12.32 -5.06 -6.46
C ASN A 227 -11.04 -5.25 -5.63
N ALA A 228 -9.86 -5.19 -6.26
CA ALA A 228 -8.57 -5.24 -5.58
C ALA A 228 -8.43 -4.10 -4.56
N ASN A 229 -8.84 -2.88 -4.92
CA ASN A 229 -8.82 -1.74 -4.00
C ASN A 229 -9.77 -1.93 -2.82
N HIS A 230 -10.96 -2.48 -3.04
CA HIS A 230 -11.91 -2.82 -1.98
C HIS A 230 -11.32 -3.84 -1.00
N ILE A 231 -10.79 -4.96 -1.50
CA ILE A 231 -10.16 -6.00 -0.66
C ILE A 231 -9.03 -5.39 0.17
N LYS A 232 -8.11 -4.64 -0.45
CA LYS A 232 -7.01 -3.96 0.25
C LYS A 232 -7.51 -3.06 1.37
N SER A 233 -8.53 -2.24 1.08
CA SER A 233 -9.07 -1.27 2.03
C SER A 233 -9.70 -1.97 3.24
N ILE A 234 -10.44 -3.06 3.02
CA ILE A 234 -11.03 -3.85 4.09
C ILE A 234 -9.95 -4.53 4.95
N LEU A 235 -8.97 -5.18 4.32
CA LEU A 235 -7.87 -5.83 5.05
C LEU A 235 -7.11 -4.81 5.93
N THR A 236 -6.82 -3.64 5.36
CA THR A 236 -6.13 -2.56 6.08
C THR A 236 -6.96 -2.09 7.26
N PHE A 237 -8.26 -1.89 7.08
CA PHE A 237 -9.18 -1.49 8.14
C PHE A 237 -9.23 -2.53 9.27
N LEU A 238 -9.47 -3.81 8.95
CA LEU A 238 -9.60 -4.88 9.94
C LEU A 238 -8.32 -5.01 10.78
N ILE A 239 -7.16 -5.07 10.12
CA ILE A 239 -5.87 -5.21 10.81
C ILE A 239 -5.60 -4.02 11.73
N ASN A 240 -5.82 -2.80 11.23
CA ASN A 240 -5.59 -1.60 12.03
C ASN A 240 -6.53 -1.53 13.23
N GLN A 241 -7.82 -1.83 13.04
CA GLN A 241 -8.77 -1.80 14.15
C GLN A 241 -8.50 -2.85 15.21
N ILE A 242 -8.08 -4.05 14.80
CA ILE A 242 -7.71 -5.11 15.74
C ILE A 242 -6.52 -4.66 16.59
N ILE A 243 -5.45 -4.15 15.97
CA ILE A 243 -4.27 -3.66 16.68
C ILE A 243 -4.63 -2.52 17.62
N GLN A 244 -5.36 -1.51 17.13
CA GLN A 244 -5.75 -0.36 17.92
C GLN A 244 -6.59 -0.75 19.14
N SER A 245 -7.52 -1.69 18.97
CA SER A 245 -8.37 -2.19 20.05
C SER A 245 -7.55 -2.92 21.12
N LYS A 246 -6.63 -3.81 20.70
CA LYS A 246 -5.75 -4.54 21.62
C LYS A 246 -4.81 -3.60 22.39
N GLU A 247 -4.19 -2.64 21.72
CA GLU A 247 -3.28 -1.68 22.35
C GLU A 247 -4.02 -0.77 23.35
N SER A 248 -5.21 -0.31 22.99
CA SER A 248 -6.05 0.53 23.85
C SER A 248 -6.48 -0.22 25.12
N ALA A 249 -6.97 -1.45 24.98
CA ALA A 249 -7.37 -2.29 26.10
C ALA A 249 -6.20 -2.60 27.06
N LYS A 250 -5.03 -2.91 26.49
CA LYS A 250 -3.81 -3.19 27.26
C LYS A 250 -3.31 -1.97 28.04
N SER A 251 -3.26 -0.80 27.37
CA SER A 251 -2.82 0.45 27.99
C SER A 251 -3.76 0.88 29.13
N PHE A 252 -5.08 0.78 28.91
CA PHE A 252 -6.09 1.08 29.92
C PHE A 252 -5.98 0.14 31.13
N THR A 253 -5.88 -1.18 30.89
CA THR A 253 -5.76 -2.18 31.96
C THR A 253 -4.50 -1.97 32.79
N SER A 254 -3.37 -1.67 32.15
CA SER A 254 -2.11 -1.36 32.84
C SER A 254 -2.23 -0.12 33.72
N SER A 255 -2.85 0.95 33.20
CA SER A 255 -3.10 2.19 33.96
C SER A 255 -4.01 1.93 35.16
N MET A 256 -5.08 1.15 34.97
CA MET A 256 -6.01 0.81 36.04
C MET A 256 -5.36 -0.03 37.14
N LYS A 257 -4.58 -1.05 36.79
CA LYS A 257 -3.83 -1.87 37.76
C LYS A 257 -2.89 -1.01 38.61
N SER A 258 -2.13 -0.11 37.98
CA SER A 258 -1.23 0.80 38.69
C SER A 258 -1.98 1.72 39.67
N LEU A 259 -3.16 2.22 39.30
CA LEU A 259 -3.99 3.04 40.18
C LEU A 259 -4.56 2.25 41.36
N LEU A 260 -4.99 1.01 41.13
CA LEU A 260 -5.51 0.14 42.18
C LEU A 260 -4.41 -0.26 43.18
N GLU A 261 -3.21 -0.61 42.69
CA GLU A 261 -2.04 -0.93 43.53
C GLU A 261 -1.64 0.26 44.42
N LYS A 262 -1.64 1.48 43.86
CA LYS A 262 -1.40 2.72 44.63
C LYS A 262 -2.46 2.99 45.69
N LYS A 263 -3.72 2.60 45.44
CA LYS A 263 -4.81 2.72 46.42
C LYS A 263 -4.72 1.68 47.53
N SER A 264 -4.29 0.46 47.23
CA SER A 264 -4.12 -0.61 48.23
C SER A 264 -2.87 -0.43 49.11
N ALA A 265 -1.88 0.34 48.65
CA ALA A 265 -0.66 0.65 49.40
C ALA A 265 -0.78 1.90 50.31
N LYS A 266 -1.97 2.51 50.37
CA LYS A 266 -2.32 3.61 51.27
C LYS A 266 -3.27 3.12 52.34
#